data_AF-A0A956P2E9-F1
#
_entry.id   AF-A0A956P2E9-F1
#
_cell.length_a   1.000
_cell.length_b   1.000
_cell.length_c   1.000
_cell.angle_alpha   90.00
_cell.angle_beta   90.00
_cell.angle_gamma   90.00
#
_symmetry.space_group_name_H-M   'P 1'
#
loop_
_entity.id
_entity.type
_entity.pdbx_description
1 polymer ?
#
loop_
_entity_poly.entity_id
_entity_poly.type
_entity_poly.pdbx_seq_one_letter_code
_entity_poly.pdbx_strand_id
1 'polypeptide(L)'
;SETDTEVLAHLIGVFYEGNLEEAVASALRDVDGAYGICVISSDEPDVLVTARNGSPIILGIGDDEYLVASDQSALVEHTRSVVYLDNGEMAILTPTGYRVRTLRSRRVDKPVNQIEWDLETIERGGFDHFMLKEIFEQPESIENTMRGHLLPETGDVRVYGLKLDDHAIKAVKRIIITACGT
;
A
#
# COMPACT_ATOMS: atom_id res chain seq x y z
N SER A 1 -9.59 -10.89 24.55
CA SER A 1 -10.43 -10.75 23.34
C SER A 1 -10.59 -12.11 22.69
N GLU A 2 -11.27 -12.21 21.55
CA GLU A 2 -11.40 -13.45 20.76
C GLU A 2 -10.83 -13.25 19.34
N THR A 3 -9.92 -12.29 19.16
CA THR A 3 -9.30 -11.98 17.86
C THR A 3 -7.96 -12.67 17.72
N ASP A 4 -7.64 -13.06 16.50
CA ASP A 4 -6.30 -13.45 16.07
C ASP A 4 -5.27 -12.32 16.28
N THR A 5 -5.67 -11.06 16.13
CA THR A 5 -4.82 -9.89 16.40
C THR A 5 -4.28 -9.85 17.84
N GLU A 6 -5.05 -10.27 18.85
CA GLU A 6 -4.57 -10.30 20.24
C GLU A 6 -3.46 -11.33 20.45
N VAL A 7 -3.48 -12.44 19.71
CA VAL A 7 -2.41 -13.44 19.75
C VAL A 7 -1.08 -12.81 19.33
N LEU A 8 -1.08 -11.92 18.32
CA LEU A 8 0.12 -11.19 17.92
C LEU A 8 0.66 -10.30 19.04
N ALA A 9 -0.21 -9.55 19.72
CA ALA A 9 0.21 -8.69 20.81
C ALA A 9 0.88 -9.48 21.94
N HIS A 10 0.30 -10.62 22.33
CA HIS A 10 0.90 -11.51 23.33
C HIS A 10 2.20 -12.15 22.85
N LEU A 11 2.25 -12.63 21.60
CA LEU A 11 3.44 -13.25 21.03
C LEU A 11 4.62 -12.26 20.96
N ILE A 12 4.37 -11.02 20.53
CA ILE A 12 5.37 -9.95 20.55
C ILE A 12 5.84 -9.69 21.99
N GLY A 13 4.91 -9.65 22.95
CA GLY A 13 5.24 -9.50 24.37
C GLY A 13 6.13 -10.62 24.92
N VAL A 14 5.98 -11.87 24.46
CA VAL A 14 6.84 -12.99 24.86
C VAL A 14 8.28 -12.81 24.40
N PHE A 15 8.50 -12.23 23.22
CA PHE A 15 9.84 -11.95 22.69
C PHE A 15 10.40 -10.59 23.13
N TYR A 16 9.67 -9.83 23.94
CA TYR A 16 10.10 -8.50 24.35
C TYR A 16 11.19 -8.55 25.44
N GLU A 17 12.41 -8.21 25.05
CA GLU A 17 13.57 -8.09 25.94
C GLU A 17 14.17 -6.67 25.91
N GLY A 18 13.30 -5.65 25.88
CA GLY A 18 13.71 -4.24 25.84
C GLY A 18 14.05 -3.70 24.45
N ASN A 19 13.60 -4.39 23.39
CA ASN A 19 13.75 -3.95 22.00
C ASN A 19 12.52 -4.39 21.18
N LEU A 20 11.63 -3.44 20.91
CA LEU A 20 10.38 -3.70 20.19
C LEU A 20 10.62 -4.20 18.77
N GLU A 21 11.62 -3.66 18.09
CA GLU A 21 11.99 -4.03 16.74
C GLU A 21 12.37 -5.52 16.64
N GLU A 22 13.19 -6.02 17.57
CA GLU A 22 13.58 -7.44 17.59
C GLU A 22 12.44 -8.36 18.08
N ALA A 23 11.62 -7.88 19.01
CA ALA A 23 10.45 -8.60 19.49
C ALA A 23 9.44 -8.86 18.35
N VAL A 24 9.11 -7.81 17.59
CA VAL A 24 8.22 -7.90 16.42
C VAL A 24 8.83 -8.80 15.35
N ALA A 25 10.11 -8.63 15.03
CA ALA A 25 10.78 -9.46 14.02
C ALA A 25 10.83 -10.94 14.41
N SER A 26 10.98 -11.26 15.70
CA SER A 26 11.01 -12.63 16.20
C SER A 26 9.61 -13.25 16.18
N ALA A 27 8.61 -12.53 16.69
CA ALA A 27 7.21 -12.97 16.67
C ALA A 27 6.73 -13.27 15.24
N LEU A 28 6.99 -12.36 14.29
CA LEU A 28 6.51 -12.51 12.92
C LEU A 28 7.20 -13.64 12.12
N ARG A 29 8.30 -14.22 12.62
CA ARG A 29 8.88 -15.43 11.99
C ARG A 29 8.06 -16.68 12.27
N ASP A 30 7.24 -16.66 13.32
CA ASP A 30 6.39 -17.77 13.74
C ASP A 30 4.92 -17.58 13.30
N VAL A 31 4.63 -16.49 12.56
CA VAL A 31 3.28 -16.14 12.10
C VAL A 31 3.10 -16.53 10.64
N ASP A 32 2.09 -17.37 10.39
CA ASP A 32 1.64 -17.72 9.06
C ASP A 32 0.38 -16.94 8.67
N GLY A 33 0.35 -16.42 7.44
CA GLY A 33 -0.81 -15.74 6.87
C GLY A 33 -0.53 -14.33 6.39
N ALA A 34 -1.62 -13.61 6.08
CA ALA A 34 -1.56 -12.22 5.63
C ALA A 34 -1.75 -11.26 6.81
N TYR A 35 -0.88 -10.26 6.90
CA TYR A 35 -0.94 -9.23 7.92
C TYR A 35 -0.40 -7.89 7.41
N GLY A 36 -0.92 -6.82 7.99
CA GLY A 36 -0.39 -5.46 7.89
C GLY A 36 -0.57 -4.85 9.27
N ILE A 37 0.51 -4.75 10.03
CA ILE A 37 0.42 -4.37 11.45
C ILE A 37 1.27 -3.13 11.74
N CYS A 38 0.83 -2.39 12.76
CA CYS A 38 1.54 -1.28 13.36
C CYS A 38 1.59 -1.54 14.87
N VAL A 39 2.78 -1.55 15.44
CA VAL A 39 3.05 -1.96 16.82
C VAL A 39 3.75 -0.81 17.53
N ILE A 40 3.25 -0.50 18.71
CA ILE A 40 3.80 0.49 19.64
C ILE A 40 3.98 -0.16 21.01
N SER A 41 4.88 0.38 21.81
CA SER A 41 5.08 -0.04 23.20
C SER A 41 5.11 1.17 24.12
N SER A 42 4.49 1.07 25.30
CA SER A 42 4.63 2.09 26.33
C SER A 42 6.05 2.19 26.90
N ASP A 43 6.83 1.12 26.79
CA ASP A 43 8.22 1.06 27.26
C ASP A 43 9.19 1.72 26.27
N GLU A 44 8.80 1.82 24.99
CA GLU A 44 9.55 2.48 23.91
C GLU A 44 8.62 3.44 23.14
N PRO A 45 8.20 4.56 23.77
CA PRO A 45 7.15 5.44 23.22
C PRO A 45 7.55 6.15 21.92
N ASP A 46 8.85 6.31 21.66
CA ASP A 46 9.38 6.96 20.47
C ASP A 46 9.64 5.97 19.31
N VAL A 47 9.22 4.71 19.44
CA VAL A 47 9.44 3.67 18.44
C VAL A 47 8.10 3.12 17.96
N LEU A 48 7.90 3.19 16.65
CA LEU A 48 6.80 2.52 15.97
C LEU A 48 7.37 1.51 14.99
N VAL A 49 6.89 0.27 15.07
CA VAL A 49 7.29 -0.81 14.18
C VAL A 49 6.09 -1.23 13.34
N THR A 50 6.22 -1.15 12.02
CA THR A 50 5.18 -1.61 11.10
C THR A 50 5.72 -2.70 10.19
N ALA A 51 4.92 -3.72 9.91
CA ALA A 51 5.32 -4.87 9.11
C ALA A 51 4.21 -5.30 8.14
N ARG A 52 4.63 -5.81 6.99
CA ARG A 52 3.75 -6.23 5.91
C ARG A 52 4.02 -7.66 5.46
N ASN A 53 2.94 -8.41 5.28
CA ASN A 53 2.91 -9.63 4.48
C ASN A 53 1.51 -9.82 3.90
N GLY A 54 1.30 -9.53 2.62
CA GLY A 54 -0.01 -9.62 1.97
C GLY A 54 -0.83 -8.33 2.08
N SER A 55 -1.25 -7.93 3.30
CA SER A 55 -2.09 -6.74 3.50
C SER A 55 -1.29 -5.44 3.28
N PRO A 56 -1.83 -4.43 2.57
CA PRO A 56 -1.10 -3.20 2.28
C PRO A 56 -0.66 -2.42 3.54
N ILE A 57 0.56 -1.89 3.50
CA ILE A 57 1.10 -0.91 4.45
C ILE A 57 1.95 0.08 3.64
N ILE A 58 1.74 1.36 3.90
CA ILE A 58 2.35 2.50 3.24
C ILE A 58 2.85 3.45 4.32
N LEU A 59 4.10 3.88 4.17
CA LEU A 59 4.71 4.90 5.01
C LEU A 59 4.57 6.27 4.33
N GLY A 60 4.00 7.25 5.03
CA GLY A 60 4.01 8.65 4.65
C GLY A 60 5.17 9.40 5.30
N ILE A 61 5.81 10.29 4.55
CA ILE A 61 6.90 11.16 5.01
C ILE A 61 6.40 12.61 4.96
N GLY A 62 6.02 13.16 6.09
CA GLY A 62 5.68 14.58 6.23
C GLY A 62 6.93 15.44 6.45
N ASP A 63 6.71 16.72 6.76
CA ASP A 63 7.81 17.66 7.02
C ASP A 63 8.56 17.33 8.32
N ASP A 64 7.83 17.06 9.40
CA ASP A 64 8.37 16.72 10.72
C ASP A 64 7.66 15.50 11.35
N GLU A 65 7.01 14.68 10.53
CA GLU A 65 6.26 13.51 10.98
C GLU A 65 6.40 12.32 10.02
N TYR A 66 6.20 11.13 10.57
CA TYR A 66 6.07 9.91 9.80
C TYR A 66 4.74 9.24 10.10
N LEU A 67 4.02 8.86 9.05
CA LEU A 67 2.68 8.32 9.12
C LEU A 67 2.66 6.90 8.57
N VAL A 68 1.78 6.05 9.08
CA VAL A 68 1.59 4.69 8.57
C VAL A 68 0.10 4.49 8.30
N ALA A 69 -0.21 4.05 7.08
CA ALA A 69 -1.57 3.74 6.67
C ALA A 69 -1.62 2.48 5.82
N SER A 70 -2.81 1.88 5.71
CA SER A 70 -3.08 0.80 4.76
C SER A 70 -3.44 1.32 3.36
N ASP A 71 -3.78 2.60 3.23
CA ASP A 71 -4.20 3.23 1.99
C ASP A 71 -3.59 4.63 1.82
N GLN A 72 -3.34 5.03 0.58
CA GLN A 72 -2.73 6.32 0.23
C GLN A 72 -3.65 7.49 0.55
N SER A 73 -4.97 7.32 0.42
CA SER A 73 -5.97 8.37 0.67
C SER A 73 -5.88 8.94 2.09
N ALA A 74 -5.55 8.11 3.08
CA ALA A 74 -5.34 8.54 4.46
C ALA A 74 -4.04 9.35 4.67
N LEU A 75 -3.13 9.34 3.69
CA LEU A 75 -1.85 10.06 3.75
C LEU A 75 -1.89 11.36 2.95
N VAL A 76 -2.67 11.43 1.87
CA VAL A 76 -2.67 12.56 0.91
C VAL A 76 -2.96 13.91 1.57
N GLU A 77 -3.75 13.95 2.64
CA GLU A 77 -4.02 15.18 3.41
C GLU A 77 -2.80 15.71 4.16
N HIS A 78 -1.85 14.83 4.49
CA HIS A 78 -0.65 15.14 5.27
C HIS A 78 0.62 15.21 4.42
N THR A 79 0.75 14.31 3.45
CA THR A 79 1.94 14.21 2.60
C THR A 79 1.66 13.49 1.29
N ARG A 80 2.38 13.89 0.24
CA ARG A 80 2.44 13.17 -1.05
C ARG A 80 3.65 12.26 -1.16
N SER A 81 4.60 12.33 -0.22
CA SER A 81 5.81 11.53 -0.22
C SER A 81 5.58 10.20 0.51
N VAL A 82 5.66 9.08 -0.20
CA VAL A 82 5.37 7.75 0.35
C VAL A 82 6.43 6.70 0.05
N VAL A 83 6.54 5.73 0.94
CA VAL A 83 7.38 4.53 0.80
C VAL A 83 6.50 3.29 0.94
N TYR A 84 6.55 2.41 -0.06
CA TYR A 84 5.79 1.17 -0.06
C TYR A 84 6.61 0.04 0.55
N LEU A 85 6.07 -0.66 1.54
CA LEU A 85 6.70 -1.90 2.02
C LEU A 85 6.36 -3.07 1.10
N ASP A 86 7.30 -3.99 0.91
CA ASP A 86 7.05 -5.28 0.26
C ASP A 86 6.74 -6.37 1.31
N ASN A 87 6.31 -7.54 0.84
CA ASN A 87 6.04 -8.67 1.73
C ASN A 87 7.31 -9.14 2.46
N GLY A 88 7.20 -9.36 3.78
CA GLY A 88 8.31 -9.74 4.64
C GLY A 88 9.20 -8.57 5.05
N GLU A 89 8.81 -7.34 4.71
CA GLU A 89 9.49 -6.11 5.16
C GLU A 89 8.82 -5.50 6.39
N MET A 90 9.65 -4.76 7.12
CA MET A 90 9.31 -4.05 8.33
C MET A 90 9.98 -2.67 8.27
N ALA A 91 9.24 -1.64 8.67
CA ALA A 91 9.78 -0.32 8.91
C ALA A 91 9.79 -0.01 10.41
N ILE A 92 10.86 0.65 10.83
CA ILE A 92 11.03 1.15 12.19
C ILE A 92 11.13 2.66 12.09
N LEU A 93 10.18 3.34 12.72
CA LEU A 93 10.01 4.77 12.69
C LEU A 93 10.32 5.33 14.07
N THR A 94 11.03 6.45 14.08
CA THR A 94 11.30 7.29 15.24
C THR A 94 11.06 8.75 14.86
N PRO A 95 10.96 9.68 15.83
CA PRO A 95 10.86 11.11 15.53
C PRO A 95 12.01 11.64 14.65
N THR A 96 13.15 10.96 14.64
CA THR A 96 14.35 11.36 13.90
C THR A 96 14.49 10.72 12.53
N GLY A 97 13.68 9.72 12.18
CA GLY A 97 13.88 8.98 10.95
C GLY A 97 13.11 7.67 10.86
N TYR A 98 13.22 7.03 9.71
CA TYR A 98 12.78 5.66 9.53
C TYR A 98 13.88 4.81 8.90
N ARG A 99 13.78 3.50 9.10
CA ARG A 99 14.59 2.49 8.39
C ARG A 99 13.71 1.33 7.98
N VAL A 100 14.03 0.72 6.84
CA VAL A 100 13.34 -0.49 6.36
C VAL A 100 14.29 -1.66 6.38
N ARG A 101 13.78 -2.81 6.84
CA ARG A 101 14.51 -4.08 6.85
C ARG A 101 13.58 -5.26 6.70
N THR A 102 14.14 -6.41 6.38
CA THR A 102 13.43 -7.68 6.43
C THR A 102 13.32 -8.21 7.87
N LEU A 103 12.47 -9.21 8.09
CA LEU A 103 12.39 -9.95 9.37
C LEU A 103 13.72 -10.60 9.80
N ARG A 104 14.66 -10.83 8.86
CA ARG A 104 16.00 -11.39 9.12
C ARG A 104 17.08 -10.31 9.26
N SER A 105 16.68 -9.09 9.62
CA SER A 105 17.55 -7.94 9.92
C SER A 105 18.43 -7.47 8.75
N ARG A 106 18.12 -7.89 7.51
CA ARG A 106 18.73 -7.32 6.30
C ARG A 106 18.07 -5.97 5.98
N ARG A 107 18.86 -4.89 5.98
CA ARG A 107 18.45 -3.55 5.53
C ARG A 107 17.94 -3.58 4.08
N VAL A 108 16.90 -2.81 3.80
CA VAL A 108 16.37 -2.58 2.46
C VAL A 108 16.31 -1.08 2.22
N ASP A 109 16.90 -0.62 1.11
CA ASP A 109 16.76 0.76 0.69
C ASP A 109 15.53 0.87 -0.22
N LYS A 110 14.64 1.80 0.10
CA LYS A 110 13.36 1.99 -0.58
C LYS A 110 13.30 3.41 -1.16
N PRO A 111 12.90 3.57 -2.43
CA PRO A 111 12.72 4.90 -3.00
C PRO A 111 11.49 5.58 -2.39
N VAL A 112 11.59 6.89 -2.21
CA VAL A 112 10.42 7.75 -1.93
C VAL A 112 9.69 8.01 -3.24
N ASN A 113 8.39 7.76 -3.25
CA ASN A 113 7.51 7.97 -4.39
C ASN A 113 6.59 9.15 -4.10
N GLN A 114 6.08 9.80 -5.16
CA GLN A 114 5.07 10.84 -5.04
C GLN A 114 3.71 10.26 -5.38
N ILE A 115 2.69 10.57 -4.57
CA ILE A 115 1.31 10.28 -4.91
C ILE A 115 0.89 11.26 -6.01
N GLU A 116 0.42 10.73 -7.15
CA GLU A 116 0.06 11.51 -8.34
C GLU A 116 -1.39 12.05 -8.30
N TRP A 117 -2.21 11.62 -7.35
CA TRP A 117 -3.62 12.00 -7.30
C TRP A 117 -3.86 13.41 -6.76
N ASP A 118 -4.90 14.05 -7.29
CA ASP A 118 -5.39 15.32 -6.76
C ASP A 118 -6.45 15.07 -5.67
N LEU A 119 -6.41 15.87 -4.61
CA LEU A 119 -7.28 15.78 -3.43
C LEU A 119 -8.77 15.82 -3.82
N GLU A 120 -9.11 16.59 -4.86
CA GLU A 120 -10.48 16.71 -5.39
C GLU A 120 -11.11 15.35 -5.78
N THR A 121 -10.29 14.38 -6.16
CA THR A 121 -10.75 13.03 -6.56
C THR A 121 -11.35 12.26 -5.38
N ILE A 122 -10.87 12.54 -4.16
CA ILE A 122 -11.22 11.84 -2.92
C ILE A 122 -12.41 12.52 -2.22
N GLU A 123 -12.73 13.76 -2.58
CA GLU A 123 -13.85 14.48 -2.00
C GLU A 123 -15.18 14.13 -2.66
N ARG A 124 -16.29 14.44 -1.99
CA ARG A 124 -17.64 14.26 -2.55
C ARG A 124 -17.99 15.24 -3.67
N GLY A 125 -17.16 16.23 -3.96
CA GLY A 125 -17.33 17.12 -5.12
C GLY A 125 -18.69 17.83 -5.20
N GLY A 126 -19.33 18.09 -4.05
CA GLY A 126 -20.68 18.70 -3.98
C GLY A 126 -21.85 17.73 -4.13
N PHE A 127 -21.62 16.42 -4.28
CA PHE A 127 -22.66 15.40 -4.29
C PHE A 127 -23.03 14.91 -2.87
N ASP A 128 -24.26 14.44 -2.70
CA ASP A 128 -24.74 13.95 -1.40
C ASP A 128 -24.01 12.67 -0.94
N HIS A 129 -23.67 11.78 -1.89
CA HIS A 129 -23.01 10.49 -1.66
C HIS A 129 -21.95 10.19 -2.73
N PHE A 130 -20.88 9.47 -2.36
CA PHE A 130 -19.82 9.06 -3.29
C PHE A 130 -20.34 8.25 -4.46
N MET A 131 -21.26 7.31 -4.22
CA MET A 131 -21.88 6.52 -5.30
C MET A 131 -22.55 7.40 -6.35
N LEU A 132 -23.18 8.52 -5.95
CA LEU A 132 -23.80 9.45 -6.88
C LEU A 132 -22.75 10.22 -7.69
N LYS A 133 -21.70 10.71 -7.03
CA LYS A 133 -20.53 11.33 -7.69
C LYS A 133 -19.96 10.38 -8.74
N GLU A 134 -19.61 9.15 -8.34
CA GLU A 134 -19.00 8.13 -9.21
C GLU A 134 -19.87 7.79 -10.42
N ILE A 135 -21.21 7.72 -10.26
CA ILE A 135 -22.14 7.53 -11.38
C ILE A 135 -22.08 8.70 -12.37
N PHE A 136 -22.03 9.94 -11.87
CA PHE A 136 -21.97 11.13 -12.71
C PHE A 136 -20.58 11.36 -13.34
N GLU A 137 -19.51 10.84 -12.74
CA GLU A 137 -18.14 10.89 -13.25
C GLU A 137 -17.84 9.83 -14.33
N GLN A 138 -18.75 8.89 -14.61
CA GLN A 138 -18.54 7.84 -15.61
C GLN A 138 -18.16 8.38 -17.01
N PRO A 139 -18.77 9.45 -17.56
CA PRO A 139 -18.40 9.95 -18.88
C PRO A 139 -16.93 10.38 -18.95
N GLU A 140 -16.46 11.12 -17.95
CA GLU A 140 -15.06 11.54 -17.85
C GLU A 140 -14.14 10.35 -17.58
N SER A 141 -14.55 9.42 -16.71
CA SER A 141 -13.79 8.20 -16.41
C SER A 141 -13.54 7.34 -17.66
N ILE A 142 -14.55 7.22 -18.52
CA ILE A 142 -14.44 6.53 -19.81
C ILE A 142 -13.48 7.27 -20.75
N GLU A 143 -13.61 8.60 -20.84
CA GLU A 143 -12.71 9.41 -21.67
C GLU A 143 -11.25 9.29 -21.23
N ASN A 144 -11.01 9.40 -19.91
CA ASN A 144 -9.68 9.24 -19.31
C ASN A 144 -9.11 7.84 -19.55
N THR A 145 -9.94 6.78 -19.47
CA THR A 145 -9.52 5.40 -19.78
C THR A 145 -9.10 5.23 -21.24
N MET A 146 -9.73 5.95 -22.16
CA MET A 146 -9.41 5.91 -23.59
C MET A 146 -8.24 6.83 -23.97
N ARG A 147 -7.94 7.84 -23.14
CA ARG A 147 -6.94 8.87 -23.42
C ARG A 147 -5.56 8.25 -23.64
N GLY A 148 -4.93 8.62 -24.76
CA GLY A 148 -3.64 8.07 -25.17
C GLY A 148 -3.69 6.67 -25.79
N HIS A 149 -4.75 5.88 -25.58
CA HIS A 149 -4.89 4.54 -26.13
C HIS A 149 -5.56 4.51 -27.50
N LEU A 150 -6.49 5.41 -27.79
CA LEU A 150 -7.08 5.54 -29.12
C LEU A 150 -6.15 6.33 -30.04
N LEU A 151 -5.99 5.88 -31.28
CA LEU A 151 -5.26 6.55 -32.35
C LEU A 151 -6.26 6.97 -33.45
N PRO A 152 -6.94 8.14 -33.31
CA PRO A 152 -8.06 8.51 -34.20
C PRO A 152 -7.64 8.66 -35.66
N GLU A 153 -6.44 9.18 -35.90
CA GLU A 153 -5.89 9.41 -37.25
C GLU A 153 -5.76 8.12 -38.05
N THR A 154 -5.50 7.00 -37.38
CA THR A 154 -5.35 5.68 -38.03
C THR A 154 -6.55 4.77 -37.79
N GLY A 155 -7.50 5.17 -36.94
CA GLY A 155 -8.61 4.32 -36.51
C GLY A 155 -8.16 3.08 -35.72
N ASP A 156 -7.04 3.18 -35.00
CA ASP A 156 -6.41 2.03 -34.32
C ASP A 156 -6.35 2.24 -32.79
N VAL A 157 -5.98 1.18 -32.06
CA VAL A 157 -5.83 1.21 -30.60
C VAL A 157 -4.43 0.73 -30.22
N ARG A 158 -3.80 1.45 -29.29
CA ARG A 158 -2.53 1.05 -28.71
C ARG A 158 -2.63 0.93 -27.20
N VAL A 159 -2.57 -0.30 -26.71
CA VAL A 159 -2.57 -0.58 -25.27
C VAL A 159 -1.13 -0.54 -24.75
N TYR A 160 -0.76 0.55 -24.10
CA TYR A 160 0.50 0.64 -23.37
C TYR A 160 0.42 -0.19 -22.08
N GLY A 161 1.56 -0.76 -21.65
CA GLY A 161 1.65 -1.51 -20.39
C GLY A 161 1.49 -3.04 -20.53
N LEU A 162 0.90 -3.52 -21.62
CA LEU A 162 1.01 -4.93 -21.99
C LEU A 162 2.44 -5.19 -22.46
N LYS A 163 3.23 -5.94 -21.67
CA LYS A 163 4.59 -6.39 -22.05
C LYS A 163 4.55 -7.51 -23.11
N LEU A 164 3.69 -7.36 -24.10
CA LEU A 164 3.45 -8.31 -25.18
C LEU A 164 3.56 -7.56 -26.50
N ASP A 165 4.29 -8.12 -27.45
CA ASP A 165 4.31 -7.63 -28.83
C ASP A 165 3.13 -8.19 -29.64
N ASP A 166 2.92 -7.66 -30.84
CA ASP A 166 1.84 -8.07 -31.74
C ASP A 166 1.84 -9.57 -32.04
N HIS A 167 3.04 -10.17 -32.13
CA HIS A 167 3.16 -11.59 -32.42
C HIS A 167 2.69 -12.43 -31.23
N ALA A 168 3.13 -12.08 -30.02
CA ALA A 168 2.72 -12.71 -28.78
C ALA A 168 1.20 -12.60 -28.58
N ILE A 169 0.62 -11.42 -28.83
CA ILE A 169 -0.83 -11.22 -28.75
C ILE A 169 -1.57 -12.10 -29.76
N LYS A 170 -1.13 -12.14 -31.03
CA LYS A 170 -1.73 -12.99 -32.08
C LYS A 170 -1.60 -14.49 -31.80
N ALA A 171 -0.59 -14.89 -31.04
CA ALA A 171 -0.35 -16.29 -30.68
C ALA A 171 -1.21 -16.76 -29.49
N VAL A 172 -1.91 -15.87 -28.78
CA VAL A 172 -2.80 -16.23 -27.67
C VAL A 172 -3.94 -17.11 -28.16
N LYS A 173 -4.05 -18.34 -27.62
CA LYS A 173 -5.11 -19.31 -27.97
C LYS A 173 -6.20 -19.43 -26.91
N ARG A 174 -5.97 -18.90 -25.71
CA ARG A 174 -6.90 -19.00 -24.57
C ARG A 174 -6.72 -17.78 -23.67
N ILE A 175 -7.84 -17.19 -23.28
CA ILE A 175 -7.92 -16.13 -22.28
C ILE A 175 -8.72 -16.68 -21.11
N ILE A 176 -8.22 -16.51 -19.89
CA ILE A 176 -8.91 -16.88 -18.64
C ILE A 176 -9.06 -15.60 -17.83
N ILE A 177 -10.27 -15.30 -17.41
CA ILE A 177 -10.60 -14.13 -16.58
C ILE A 177 -11.15 -14.65 -15.25
N THR A 178 -10.57 -14.19 -14.15
CA THR A 178 -10.99 -14.54 -12.78
C THR A 178 -11.29 -13.25 -12.02
N ALA A 179 -12.47 -13.15 -11.42
CA ALA A 179 -12.93 -11.99 -10.66
C ALA A 179 -13.94 -12.41 -9.57
N CYS A 180 -14.24 -11.51 -8.64
CA CYS A 180 -15.25 -11.68 -7.59
C CYS A 180 -16.11 -10.41 -7.51
N GLY A 181 -17.42 -10.49 -7.71
CA GLY A 181 -18.29 -9.31 -7.72
C GLY A 181 -18.21 -8.50 -9.02
N THR A 182 -18.55 -7.21 -8.94
CA THR A 182 -18.53 -6.23 -10.04
C THR A 182 -17.20 -5.50 -10.09
#